data_AF-A0A517X1J4-F1
#
_entry.id   AF-A0A517X1J4-F1
#
_cell.length_a   1.000
_cell.length_b   1.000
_cell.length_c   1.000
_cell.angle_alpha   90.00
_cell.angle_beta   90.00
_cell.angle_gamma   90.00
#
_symmetry.space_group_name_H-M   'P 1'
#
loop_
_entity.id
_entity.type
_entity.pdbx_description
1 polymer ?
#
loop_
_entity_poly.entity_id
_entity_poly.type
_entity_poly.pdbx_seq_one_letter_code
_entity_poly.pdbx_strand_id
1 'polypeptide(L)'
;MSQTSEATKGDRMAAEDLIGMVDTTYEYFGALGDWHQDPDGVDAVHEVRDRMVRDLEMFEGDPSKSEVAELCREWRALRIELRGEATYPPDMFIESVCQVIEIS
;
A
#
# COMPACT_ATOMS: atom_id res chain seq x y z
N MET A 1 16.48 -7.01 -36.70
CA MET A 1 15.79 -7.50 -35.50
C MET A 1 15.22 -6.28 -34.81
N SER A 2 13.90 -6.10 -34.85
CA SER A 2 13.24 -5.03 -34.10
C SER A 2 11.90 -5.57 -33.63
N GLN A 3 11.89 -6.18 -32.45
CA GLN A 3 10.66 -6.37 -31.69
C GLN A 3 10.45 -5.10 -30.87
N THR A 4 9.51 -4.27 -31.32
CA THR A 4 8.88 -3.26 -30.49
C THR A 4 8.10 -3.99 -29.39
N SER A 5 8.54 -3.85 -28.14
CA SER A 5 7.77 -4.30 -26.99
C SER A 5 6.55 -3.40 -26.85
N GLU A 6 5.40 -3.87 -27.33
CA GLU A 6 4.11 -3.40 -26.84
C GLU A 6 4.01 -3.88 -25.39
N ALA A 7 4.22 -2.97 -24.45
CA ALA A 7 3.82 -3.20 -23.06
C ALA A 7 2.32 -3.53 -23.07
N THR A 8 2.00 -4.75 -22.66
CA THR A 8 0.65 -5.28 -22.62
C THR A 8 -0.22 -4.39 -21.74
N LYS A 9 -1.35 -3.93 -22.29
CA LYS A 9 -2.37 -3.12 -21.60
C LYS A 9 -2.93 -3.75 -20.31
N GLY A 10 -2.57 -5.00 -20.00
CA GLY A 10 -2.94 -5.72 -18.77
C GLY A 10 -1.94 -5.61 -17.61
N ASP A 11 -0.80 -4.92 -17.78
CA ASP A 11 0.25 -4.83 -16.75
C ASP A 11 0.27 -3.49 -16.00
N ARG A 12 -0.70 -2.60 -16.28
CA ARG A 12 -0.79 -1.27 -15.66
C ARG A 12 -2.03 -1.16 -14.79
N MET A 13 -1.87 -0.53 -13.64
CA MET A 13 -2.94 -0.24 -12.69
C MET A 13 -3.05 1.27 -12.55
N ALA A 14 -4.28 1.80 -12.55
CA ALA A 14 -4.44 3.24 -12.36
C ALA A 14 -4.03 3.61 -10.93
N ALA A 15 -3.21 4.65 -10.77
CA ALA A 15 -2.77 5.10 -9.45
C ALA A 15 -3.95 5.51 -8.56
N GLU A 16 -5.00 6.09 -9.15
CA GLU A 16 -6.25 6.45 -8.46
C GLU A 16 -6.99 5.23 -7.88
N ASP A 17 -7.00 4.10 -8.59
CA ASP A 17 -7.61 2.86 -8.10
C ASP A 17 -6.82 2.27 -6.92
N LEU A 18 -5.48 2.35 -6.98
CA LEU A 18 -4.60 1.92 -5.89
C LEU A 18 -4.79 2.80 -4.65
N ILE A 19 -4.90 4.12 -4.81
CA ILE A 19 -5.18 5.06 -3.71
C ILE A 19 -6.56 4.75 -3.11
N GLY A 20 -7.58 4.56 -3.94
CA GLY A 20 -8.92 4.20 -3.48
C GLY A 20 -8.96 2.87 -2.71
N MET A 21 -8.13 1.91 -3.10
CA MET A 21 -7.96 0.65 -2.35
C MET A 21 -7.31 0.88 -0.99
N VAL A 22 -6.26 1.69 -0.91
CA VAL A 22 -5.59 2.06 0.36
C VAL A 22 -6.59 2.70 1.31
N ASP A 23 -7.37 3.67 0.82
CA ASP A 23 -8.38 4.37 1.61
C ASP A 23 -9.52 3.46 2.06
N THR A 24 -10.03 2.61 1.16
CA THR A 24 -11.06 1.62 1.50
C THR A 24 -10.57 0.63 2.57
N THR A 25 -9.31 0.18 2.44
CA THR A 25 -8.70 -0.71 3.43
C THR A 25 -8.58 -0.01 4.78
N TYR A 26 -8.18 1.25 4.78
CA TYR A 26 -8.04 2.06 5.99
C TYR A 26 -9.39 2.27 6.69
N GLU A 27 -10.43 2.63 5.95
CA GLU A 27 -11.80 2.76 6.48
C GLU A 27 -12.33 1.43 7.03
N TYR A 28 -12.11 0.33 6.31
CA TYR A 28 -12.52 -1.01 6.73
C TYR A 28 -11.87 -1.42 8.05
N PHE A 29 -10.58 -1.15 8.22
CA PHE A 29 -9.88 -1.40 9.47
C PHE A 29 -10.39 -0.51 10.62
N GLY A 30 -10.64 0.78 10.35
CA GLY A 30 -11.26 1.68 11.32
C GLY A 30 -12.67 1.26 11.74
N ALA A 31 -13.44 0.65 10.84
CA ALA A 31 -14.81 0.18 11.10
C ALA A 31 -14.86 -1.20 11.80
N LEU A 32 -13.90 -2.09 11.53
CA LEU A 32 -13.85 -3.45 12.10
C LEU A 32 -13.21 -3.54 13.48
N GLY A 33 -12.30 -2.61 13.80
CA GLY A 33 -11.34 -2.81 14.86
C GLY A 33 -11.56 -1.94 16.09
N ASP A 34 -11.42 -2.57 17.25
CA ASP A 34 -11.07 -1.99 18.55
C ASP A 34 -9.76 -1.15 18.53
N TRP A 35 -9.33 -0.60 17.39
CA TRP A 35 -8.09 0.17 17.21
C TRP A 35 -8.11 1.45 18.05
N HIS A 36 -9.30 1.96 18.33
CA HIS A 36 -9.57 3.00 19.32
C HIS A 36 -9.04 2.69 20.74
N GLN A 37 -8.73 1.43 21.06
CA GLN A 37 -8.14 1.00 22.33
C GLN A 37 -6.63 1.28 22.40
N ASP A 38 -5.98 1.57 21.26
CA ASP A 38 -4.55 1.92 21.15
C ASP A 38 -4.37 3.19 20.29
N PRO A 39 -4.39 4.38 20.91
CA PRO A 39 -4.22 5.66 20.20
C PRO A 39 -2.90 5.75 19.43
N ASP A 40 -1.81 5.18 19.97
CA ASP A 40 -0.49 5.20 19.33
C ASP A 40 -0.49 4.32 18.07
N GLY A 41 -1.24 3.21 18.10
CA GLY A 41 -1.46 2.33 16.95
C GLY A 41 -2.27 2.99 15.83
N VAL A 42 -3.24 3.85 16.17
CA VAL A 42 -4.04 4.60 15.19
C VAL A 42 -3.19 5.66 14.48
N ASP A 43 -2.41 6.44 15.24
CA ASP A 43 -1.53 7.46 14.67
C ASP A 43 -0.49 6.82 13.72
N ALA A 44 0.09 5.67 14.11
CA ALA A 44 1.03 4.95 13.25
C ALA A 44 0.38 4.45 11.94
N VAL A 45 -0.88 4.00 11.98
CA VAL A 45 -1.62 3.63 10.76
C VAL A 45 -1.87 4.85 9.88
N HIS A 46 -2.23 6.00 10.46
CA HIS A 46 -2.42 7.24 9.70
C HIS A 46 -1.15 7.63 8.95
N GLU A 47 0.00 7.60 9.64
CA GLU A 47 1.29 7.92 9.04
C GLU A 47 1.62 6.97 7.89
N VAL A 48 1.36 5.67 8.05
CA VAL A 48 1.57 4.66 6.99
C VAL A 48 0.62 4.90 5.81
N ARG A 49 -0.66 5.16 6.06
CA ARG A 49 -1.65 5.46 5.01
C ARG A 49 -1.24 6.70 4.21
N ASP A 50 -0.87 7.78 4.89
CA ASP A 50 -0.44 9.02 4.23
C ASP A 50 0.85 8.82 3.42
N ARG A 51 1.76 7.97 3.91
CA ARG A 51 2.97 7.59 3.17
C ARG A 51 2.62 6.81 1.90
N MET A 52 1.78 5.79 1.99
CA MET A 52 1.37 4.97 0.85
C MET A 52 0.68 5.80 -0.23
N VAL A 53 -0.25 6.67 0.17
CA VAL A 53 -0.95 7.57 -0.76
C VAL A 53 0.06 8.49 -1.46
N ARG A 54 0.99 9.11 -0.72
CA ARG A 54 2.02 9.97 -1.31
C ARG A 54 2.91 9.22 -2.30
N ASP A 55 3.31 8.01 -1.96
CA ASP A 55 4.16 7.19 -2.84
C ASP A 55 3.43 6.85 -4.15
N LEU A 56 2.11 6.63 -4.11
CA LEU A 56 1.27 6.42 -5.30
C LEU A 56 1.05 7.71 -6.10
N GLU A 57 0.88 8.86 -5.44
CA GLU A 57 0.76 10.18 -6.09
C GLU A 57 2.04 10.62 -6.82
N MET A 58 3.20 10.05 -6.47
CA MET A 58 4.47 10.35 -7.12
C MET A 58 4.63 9.73 -8.51
N PHE A 59 3.75 8.83 -8.93
CA PHE A 59 3.80 8.30 -10.29
C PHE A 59 3.33 9.35 -11.32
N GLU A 60 4.13 9.59 -12.35
CA GLU A 60 3.78 10.46 -13.47
C GLU A 60 2.80 9.79 -14.48
N GLY A 61 2.23 8.62 -14.13
CA GLY A 61 1.30 7.84 -14.93
C GLY A 61 0.89 6.53 -14.24
N ASP A 62 0.28 5.60 -14.97
CA ASP A 62 -0.14 4.32 -14.40
C ASP A 62 1.07 3.43 -14.06
N PRO A 63 1.30 3.09 -12.77
CA PRO A 63 2.36 2.18 -12.41
C PRO A 63 2.16 0.80 -13.02
N SER A 64 3.28 0.18 -13.39
CA SER A 64 3.33 -1.23 -13.77
C SER A 64 3.22 -2.14 -12.55
N LYS A 65 2.74 -3.38 -12.75
CA LYS A 65 2.71 -4.40 -11.69
C LYS A 65 4.07 -4.59 -10.99
N SER A 66 5.19 -4.45 -11.71
CA SER A 66 6.53 -4.53 -11.10
C SER A 66 6.87 -3.34 -10.20
N GLU A 67 6.44 -2.12 -10.57
CA GLU A 67 6.65 -0.92 -9.75
C GLU A 67 5.81 -1.01 -8.47
N VAL A 68 4.55 -1.45 -8.59
CA VAL A 68 3.70 -1.65 -7.41
C VAL A 68 4.24 -2.78 -6.52
N ALA A 69 4.79 -3.85 -7.10
CA ALA A 69 5.42 -4.93 -6.33
C ALA A 69 6.73 -4.51 -5.62
N GLU A 70 7.46 -3.53 -6.15
CA GLU A 70 8.58 -2.90 -5.43
C GLU A 70 8.05 -2.04 -4.28
N LEU A 71 7.02 -1.22 -4.50
CA LEU A 71 6.36 -0.46 -3.44
C LEU A 71 5.85 -1.32 -2.30
N CYS A 72 5.21 -2.45 -2.59
CA CYS A 72 4.79 -3.39 -1.56
C CYS A 72 5.96 -3.93 -0.73
N ARG A 73 7.17 -4.06 -1.31
CA ARG A 73 8.38 -4.43 -0.57
C ARG A 73 8.90 -3.27 0.28
N GLU A 74 8.91 -2.06 -0.25
CA GLU A 74 9.29 -0.84 0.48
C GLU A 74 8.37 -0.59 1.67
N TRP A 75 7.05 -0.68 1.48
CA TRP A 75 6.08 -0.51 2.56
C TRP A 75 6.21 -1.59 3.64
N ARG A 76 6.45 -2.85 3.27
CA ARG A 76 6.72 -3.91 4.26
C ARG A 76 8.04 -3.69 5.02
N ALA A 77 9.00 -2.95 4.45
CA ALA A 77 10.23 -2.59 5.14
C ALA A 77 10.01 -1.53 6.23
N LEU A 78 8.97 -0.69 6.13
CA LEU A 78 8.60 0.31 7.16
C LEU A 78 8.38 -0.33 8.54
N ARG A 79 7.96 -1.61 8.57
CA ARG A 79 7.77 -2.38 9.81
C ARG A 79 9.03 -2.51 10.66
N ILE A 80 10.19 -2.54 10.01
CA ILE A 80 11.49 -2.68 10.68
C ILE A 80 11.91 -1.33 11.29
N GLU A 81 11.48 -0.22 10.69
CA GLU A 81 11.85 1.13 11.11
C GLU A 81 10.97 1.66 12.24
N LEU A 82 9.71 1.21 12.33
CA LEU A 82 8.70 1.69 13.30
C LEU A 82 8.84 1.14 14.74
N ARG A 83 10.05 0.67 15.12
CA ARG A 83 10.48 0.00 16.38
C ARG A 83 10.66 -1.51 16.18
N GLY A 84 11.75 -2.06 16.72
CA GLY A 84 12.24 -3.43 16.45
C GLY A 84 11.35 -4.61 16.87
N GLU A 85 10.04 -4.41 17.06
CA GLU A 85 9.02 -5.44 17.26
C GLU A 85 7.82 -5.12 16.35
N ALA A 86 7.23 -6.15 15.74
CA ALA A 86 6.02 -6.03 14.92
C ALA A 86 4.90 -5.30 15.68
N THR A 87 4.45 -4.15 15.17
CA THR A 87 3.38 -3.39 15.80
C THR A 87 2.05 -3.75 15.12
N TYR A 88 1.17 -4.37 15.91
CA TYR A 88 -0.26 -4.35 15.63
C TYR A 88 -0.72 -2.93 15.98
N PRO A 89 -1.46 -2.15 15.16
CA PRO A 89 -2.10 -2.43 13.86
C PRO A 89 -1.41 -2.09 12.50
N PRO A 90 -0.34 -1.27 12.37
CA PRO A 90 0.24 -0.89 11.08
C PRO A 90 0.65 -2.05 10.18
N ASP A 91 1.20 -3.12 10.76
CA ASP A 91 1.69 -4.27 9.99
C ASP A 91 0.57 -4.96 9.21
N MET A 92 -0.59 -5.11 9.85
CA MET A 92 -1.80 -5.72 9.27
C MET A 92 -2.40 -4.85 8.18
N PHE A 93 -2.38 -3.52 8.36
CA PHE A 93 -2.80 -2.59 7.32
C PHE A 93 -1.92 -2.74 6.07
N ILE A 94 -0.60 -2.72 6.25
CA ILE A 94 0.37 -2.90 5.16
C ILE A 94 0.16 -4.24 4.45
N GLU A 95 0.04 -5.34 5.19
CA GLU A 95 -0.17 -6.65 4.54
C GLU A 95 -1.46 -6.69 3.75
N SER A 96 -2.54 -6.09 4.26
CA SER A 96 -3.84 -6.15 3.59
C SER A 96 -3.83 -5.39 2.27
N VAL A 97 -3.25 -4.19 2.23
CA VAL A 97 -3.05 -3.43 1.00
C VAL A 97 -2.20 -4.24 0.00
N CYS A 98 -1.02 -4.71 0.43
CA CYS A 98 -0.11 -5.43 -0.45
C CYS A 98 -0.71 -6.74 -0.98
N GLN A 99 -1.47 -7.48 -0.18
CA GLN A 99 -2.15 -8.70 -0.62
C GLN A 99 -3.20 -8.41 -1.69
N VAL A 100 -4.02 -7.36 -1.52
CA VAL A 100 -5.05 -6.99 -2.52
C VAL A 100 -4.40 -6.60 -3.85
N ILE A 101 -3.29 -5.86 -3.79
CA ILE A 101 -2.50 -5.51 -4.98
C ILE A 101 -1.95 -6.77 -5.66
N GLU A 102 -1.34 -7.68 -4.90
CA GLU A 102 -0.63 -8.85 -5.45
C GLU A 102 -1.56 -9.90 -6.10
N ILE A 103 -2.83 -9.95 -5.71
CA ILE A 103 -3.82 -10.88 -6.28
C ILE A 103 -4.66 -10.29 -7.42
N SER A 104 -4.54 -8.98 -7.69
CA SER A 104 -5.26 -8.24 -8.75
C SER A 104 -4.47 -8.20 -10.08
#